data_AF-A0A348XHK7-F1
#
_entry.id   AF-A0A348XHK7-F1
#
_cell.length_a   1.000
_cell.length_b   1.000
_cell.length_c   1.000
_cell.angle_alpha   90.00
_cell.angle_beta   90.00
_cell.angle_gamma   90.00
#
_symmetry.space_group_name_H-M   'P 1'
#
loop_
_entity.id
_entity.type
_entity.pdbx_description
1 polymer ?
#
loop_
_entity_poly.entity_id
_entity_poly.type
_entity_poly.pdbx_seq_one_letter_code
_entity_poly.pdbx_strand_id
1 'polypeptide(L)'
;MKTFTIQEIQGPGLKSPIGGQTVRTRGLITGFSRRGFFIQDPEPDANSAASCGLLVFGHHKRAGLGQLVRVTGKVVNYERATGDKPATQILLRDLDLSEEQVPEIEPVWLTAELLTDDAALLAERLNALEGMLVGLRAGATFIAPSNPFGDYVVLPHGADRTRQHECGGIVIAPSNPHRWFPGFRVIEYHQAPRVNVGARLLAAVTGPLNFRSSSYQIAATGRIEVEPRIVSRAMSALAPTEDAITVLTLNGFNLDVHVERRAYVNDPKRDVDDDVGDGRFRALAQAIVEQAGSPDIVALQEIQDNDGAEITETTRADQTYLRLIADVRKVGGPNYAWTDLRPERESDGGQPGGNIRCGFLYNPARVSLVEGSVQRLGVHAPAFRDSRKPLAATFLTPDGGALLLVNVHFASKRHQIGPFSPDKPGFDPKLKMRIEQCELIREFILPHHHAGADYYITGDFNDFEFSQPLAVVMGDESVNLVETLPELDRFDYNHRGKLHALMHGVVSRQQLAEGRAEYEILHGNELTGVSPGAMGTKPSDHAYVIARLQLKPATSSR
;
A
#
# COMPACT_ATOMS: atom_id res chain seq x y z
N MET A 1 -27.04 -31.54 -25.37
CA MET A 1 -26.43 -30.70 -24.32
C MET A 1 -27.43 -29.61 -23.95
N LYS A 2 -27.65 -29.34 -22.66
CA LYS A 2 -28.67 -28.39 -22.21
C LYS A 2 -28.17 -26.94 -22.39
N THR A 3 -29.05 -26.08 -22.92
CA THR A 3 -28.80 -24.65 -23.03
C THR A 3 -29.32 -23.95 -21.78
N PHE A 4 -28.55 -22.99 -21.27
CA PHE A 4 -28.90 -22.15 -20.13
C PHE A 4 -28.66 -20.68 -20.47
N THR A 5 -29.45 -19.77 -19.91
CA THR A 5 -29.15 -18.34 -19.95
C THR A 5 -27.93 -18.03 -19.09
N ILE A 6 -27.29 -16.88 -19.30
CA ILE A 6 -26.17 -16.46 -18.45
C ILE A 6 -26.64 -16.29 -16.99
N GLN A 7 -27.85 -15.77 -16.78
CA GLN A 7 -28.43 -15.58 -15.44
C GLN A 7 -28.70 -16.91 -14.72
N GLU A 8 -29.12 -17.97 -15.43
CA GLU A 8 -29.24 -19.32 -14.85
C GLU A 8 -27.88 -19.93 -14.49
N ILE A 9 -26.84 -19.63 -15.27
CA ILE A 9 -25.46 -20.06 -14.98
C ILE A 9 -24.91 -19.33 -13.76
N GLN A 10 -25.08 -18.01 -13.68
CA GLN A 10 -24.62 -17.20 -12.56
C GLN A 10 -25.37 -17.54 -11.27
N GLY A 11 -26.71 -17.51 -11.33
CA GLY A 11 -27.56 -17.54 -10.15
C GLY A 11 -27.44 -16.26 -9.29
N PRO A 12 -28.31 -16.09 -8.28
CA PRO A 12 -28.30 -14.90 -7.42
C PRO A 12 -27.22 -14.94 -6.32
N GLY A 13 -26.56 -16.09 -6.13
CA GLY A 13 -25.55 -16.27 -5.09
C GLY A 13 -24.12 -16.01 -5.57
N LEU A 14 -23.15 -16.30 -4.70
CA LEU A 14 -21.72 -16.20 -5.02
C LEU A 14 -21.22 -17.37 -5.89
N LYS A 15 -21.93 -18.50 -5.89
CA LYS A 15 -21.57 -19.72 -6.63
C LYS A 15 -22.68 -20.07 -7.59
N SER A 16 -22.29 -20.50 -8.78
CA SER A 16 -23.20 -21.04 -9.78
C SER A 16 -24.00 -22.23 -9.20
N PRO A 17 -25.34 -22.26 -9.36
CA PRO A 17 -26.18 -23.39 -8.97
C PRO A 17 -25.94 -24.64 -9.84
N ILE A 18 -25.28 -24.48 -11.00
CA ILE A 18 -24.98 -25.56 -11.95
C ILE A 18 -23.47 -25.75 -12.15
N GLY A 19 -22.67 -25.35 -11.15
CA GLY A 19 -21.23 -25.56 -11.13
C GLY A 19 -20.84 -27.02 -11.39
N GLY A 20 -19.85 -27.23 -12.24
CA GLY A 20 -19.37 -28.55 -12.64
C GLY A 20 -20.06 -29.13 -13.88
N GLN A 21 -21.23 -28.62 -14.28
CA GLN A 21 -21.95 -29.07 -15.47
C GLN A 21 -21.31 -28.53 -16.76
N THR A 22 -21.47 -29.27 -17.86
CA THR A 22 -21.17 -28.76 -19.21
C THR A 22 -22.44 -28.19 -19.81
N VAL A 23 -22.40 -26.93 -20.23
CA VAL A 23 -23.56 -26.17 -20.72
C VAL A 23 -23.29 -25.59 -22.09
N ARG A 24 -24.39 -25.24 -22.79
CA ARG A 24 -24.35 -24.27 -23.89
C ARG A 24 -24.97 -22.96 -23.41
N THR A 25 -24.40 -21.82 -23.79
CA THR A 25 -25.03 -20.51 -23.61
C THR A 25 -24.67 -19.58 -24.75
N ARG A 26 -25.26 -18.38 -24.79
CA ARG A 26 -24.99 -17.36 -25.80
C ARG A 26 -24.81 -16.00 -25.13
N GLY A 27 -24.08 -15.12 -25.79
CA GLY A 27 -23.95 -13.72 -25.36
C GLY A 27 -23.09 -12.91 -26.30
N LEU A 28 -23.22 -11.61 -26.22
CA LEU A 28 -22.44 -10.64 -26.98
C LEU A 28 -21.08 -10.44 -26.31
N ILE A 29 -19.99 -10.42 -27.08
CA ILE A 29 -18.66 -10.19 -26.52
C ILE A 29 -18.52 -8.72 -26.10
N THR A 30 -18.37 -8.48 -24.79
CA THR A 30 -18.27 -7.13 -24.21
C THR A 30 -16.86 -6.74 -23.80
N GLY A 31 -15.90 -7.67 -23.81
CA GLY A 31 -14.51 -7.36 -23.49
C GLY A 31 -13.59 -8.57 -23.49
N PHE A 32 -12.31 -8.31 -23.28
CA PHE A 32 -11.27 -9.33 -23.28
C PHE A 32 -10.50 -9.36 -21.96
N SER A 33 -9.94 -10.52 -21.64
CA SER A 33 -8.93 -10.69 -20.61
C SER A 33 -7.72 -11.40 -21.20
N ARG A 34 -6.60 -11.43 -20.45
CA ARG A 34 -5.37 -12.12 -20.90
C ARG A 34 -5.58 -13.60 -21.25
N ARG A 35 -6.58 -14.27 -20.66
CA ARG A 35 -6.84 -15.72 -20.85
C ARG A 35 -8.31 -16.02 -21.15
N GLY A 36 -9.03 -15.08 -21.74
CA GLY A 36 -10.46 -15.24 -21.98
C GLY A 36 -11.12 -14.01 -22.57
N PHE A 37 -12.44 -14.04 -22.59
CA PHE A 37 -13.30 -12.96 -23.06
C PHE A 37 -14.60 -12.98 -22.25
N PHE A 38 -15.25 -11.83 -22.18
CA PHE A 38 -16.52 -11.68 -21.47
C PHE A 38 -17.65 -11.71 -22.48
N ILE A 39 -18.73 -12.40 -22.14
CA ILE A 39 -20.00 -12.37 -22.86
C ILE A 39 -21.09 -11.83 -21.95
N GLN A 40 -22.05 -11.11 -22.51
CA GLN A 40 -23.23 -10.65 -21.80
C GLN A 40 -24.50 -10.91 -22.60
N ASP A 41 -25.58 -11.26 -21.92
CA ASP A 41 -26.88 -11.45 -22.54
C ASP A 41 -27.44 -10.07 -22.97
N PRO A 42 -27.69 -9.85 -24.27
CA PRO A 42 -28.28 -8.59 -24.75
C PRO A 42 -29.75 -8.41 -24.37
N GLU A 43 -30.43 -9.49 -23.96
CA GLU A 43 -31.86 -9.48 -23.61
C GLU A 43 -32.10 -10.19 -22.26
N PRO A 44 -31.55 -9.67 -21.15
CA PRO A 44 -31.65 -10.33 -19.85
C PRO A 44 -33.07 -10.20 -19.25
N ASP A 45 -33.43 -11.12 -18.34
CA ASP A 45 -34.59 -10.93 -17.47
C ASP A 45 -34.30 -9.80 -16.48
N ALA A 46 -35.01 -8.69 -16.62
CA ALA A 46 -34.86 -7.49 -15.80
C ALA A 46 -35.24 -7.71 -14.32
N ASN A 47 -35.96 -8.78 -13.99
CA ASN A 47 -36.36 -9.08 -12.61
C ASN A 47 -35.38 -10.00 -11.87
N SER A 48 -34.40 -10.55 -12.59
CA SER A 48 -33.42 -11.44 -12.00
C SER A 48 -32.33 -10.65 -11.26
N ALA A 49 -32.01 -11.07 -10.05
CA ALA A 49 -30.90 -10.54 -9.27
C ALA A 49 -29.52 -11.08 -9.72
N ALA A 50 -29.50 -12.03 -10.67
CA ALA A 50 -28.27 -12.62 -11.18
C ALA A 50 -27.65 -11.76 -12.29
N SER A 51 -26.31 -11.69 -12.31
CA SER A 51 -25.58 -11.09 -13.43
C SER A 51 -25.95 -11.75 -14.76
N CYS A 52 -26.09 -10.93 -15.80
CA CYS A 52 -26.22 -11.40 -17.17
C CYS A 52 -24.88 -11.40 -17.93
N GLY A 53 -23.77 -11.09 -17.26
CA GLY A 53 -22.41 -11.15 -17.80
C GLY A 53 -21.64 -12.37 -17.30
N LEU A 54 -20.66 -12.85 -18.07
CA LEU A 54 -19.90 -14.05 -17.74
C LEU A 54 -18.51 -14.04 -18.37
N LEU A 55 -17.49 -14.44 -17.61
CA LEU A 55 -16.15 -14.69 -18.15
C LEU A 55 -16.08 -16.10 -18.77
N VAL A 56 -15.67 -16.16 -20.03
CA VAL A 56 -15.33 -17.38 -20.74
C VAL A 56 -13.81 -17.53 -20.76
N PHE A 57 -13.30 -18.49 -20.00
CA PHE A 57 -11.88 -18.81 -19.91
C PHE A 57 -11.48 -19.74 -21.07
N GLY A 58 -10.58 -19.26 -21.92
CA GLY A 58 -10.15 -19.96 -23.13
C GLY A 58 -9.66 -19.04 -24.23
N HIS A 59 -9.12 -19.62 -25.31
CA HIS A 59 -8.68 -18.84 -26.46
C HIS A 59 -9.87 -18.39 -27.32
N HIS A 60 -9.87 -17.12 -27.70
CA HIS A 60 -10.94 -16.47 -28.48
C HIS A 60 -10.56 -16.27 -29.95
N LYS A 61 -9.51 -16.96 -30.45
CA LYS A 61 -8.91 -16.73 -31.77
C LYS A 61 -9.99 -16.87 -32.87
N ARG A 62 -10.67 -15.75 -33.21
CA ARG A 62 -11.68 -15.50 -34.28
C ARG A 62 -12.84 -14.57 -33.85
N ALA A 63 -13.05 -14.29 -32.56
CA ALA A 63 -14.20 -13.49 -32.12
C ALA A 63 -13.80 -12.05 -31.73
N GLY A 64 -14.58 -11.06 -32.18
CA GLY A 64 -14.37 -9.63 -31.94
C GLY A 64 -15.33 -9.05 -30.90
N LEU A 65 -15.06 -7.82 -30.43
CA LEU A 65 -16.02 -7.05 -29.62
C LEU A 65 -17.33 -6.88 -30.38
N GLY A 66 -18.45 -6.95 -29.67
CA GLY A 66 -19.79 -6.82 -30.25
C GLY A 66 -20.29 -8.06 -30.99
N GLN A 67 -19.47 -9.11 -31.15
CA GLN A 67 -19.88 -10.33 -31.82
C GLN A 67 -20.78 -11.17 -30.91
N LEU A 68 -21.95 -11.59 -31.42
CA LEU A 68 -22.75 -12.61 -30.76
C LEU A 68 -22.10 -13.99 -30.94
N VAL A 69 -21.92 -14.70 -29.83
CA VAL A 69 -21.32 -16.04 -29.84
C VAL A 69 -22.17 -17.04 -29.07
N ARG A 70 -22.07 -18.32 -29.44
CA ARG A 70 -22.55 -19.44 -28.63
C ARG A 70 -21.34 -20.18 -28.09
N VAL A 71 -21.31 -20.36 -26.79
CA VAL A 71 -20.21 -21.01 -26.09
C VAL A 71 -20.67 -22.32 -25.49
N THR A 72 -19.84 -23.34 -25.65
CA THR A 72 -19.99 -24.62 -25.00
C THR A 72 -18.81 -24.81 -24.06
N GLY A 73 -19.07 -25.17 -22.81
CA GLY A 73 -17.99 -25.39 -21.86
C GLY A 73 -18.45 -25.84 -20.48
N LYS A 74 -17.48 -26.06 -19.59
CA LYS A 74 -17.73 -26.48 -18.21
C LYS A 74 -17.86 -25.25 -17.31
N VAL A 75 -18.97 -25.15 -16.58
CA VAL A 75 -19.16 -24.10 -15.56
C VAL A 75 -18.28 -24.41 -14.35
N VAL A 76 -17.52 -23.41 -13.87
CA VAL A 76 -16.68 -23.51 -12.68
C VAL A 76 -16.86 -22.29 -11.80
N ASN A 77 -16.76 -22.50 -10.49
CA ASN A 77 -16.60 -21.43 -9.50
C ASN A 77 -15.10 -21.30 -9.21
N TYR A 78 -14.44 -20.35 -9.86
CA TYR A 78 -13.01 -20.17 -9.76
C TYR A 78 -12.66 -19.31 -8.54
N GLU A 79 -11.74 -19.78 -7.70
CA GLU A 79 -11.18 -19.05 -6.56
C GLU A 79 -9.68 -18.86 -6.83
N ARG A 80 -9.16 -17.62 -6.70
CA ARG A 80 -7.72 -17.36 -6.92
C ARG A 80 -6.86 -17.99 -5.82
N ALA A 81 -7.36 -17.93 -4.59
CA ALA A 81 -6.79 -18.52 -3.41
C ALA A 81 -7.93 -19.07 -2.55
N THR A 82 -7.64 -20.06 -1.71
CA THR A 82 -8.63 -20.62 -0.79
C THR A 82 -9.24 -19.53 0.07
N GLY A 83 -10.57 -19.42 0.07
CA GLY A 83 -11.31 -18.42 0.84
C GLY A 83 -11.49 -17.06 0.15
N ASP A 84 -10.94 -16.87 -1.06
CA ASP A 84 -11.26 -15.69 -1.88
C ASP A 84 -12.69 -15.79 -2.43
N LYS A 85 -13.28 -14.67 -2.85
CA LYS A 85 -14.60 -14.69 -3.48
C LYS A 85 -14.55 -15.57 -4.75
N PRO A 86 -15.43 -16.57 -4.89
CA PRO A 86 -15.55 -17.34 -6.12
C PRO A 86 -16.10 -16.46 -7.26
N ALA A 87 -15.59 -16.68 -8.46
CA ALA A 87 -16.08 -16.08 -9.71
C ALA A 87 -16.62 -17.19 -10.62
N THR A 88 -17.85 -17.06 -11.10
CA THR A 88 -18.44 -18.02 -12.03
C THR A 88 -17.85 -17.82 -13.43
N GLN A 89 -17.35 -18.90 -14.04
CA GLN A 89 -16.72 -18.84 -15.36
C GLN A 89 -17.05 -20.10 -16.18
N ILE A 90 -16.94 -19.99 -17.50
CA ILE A 90 -16.99 -21.16 -18.41
C ILE A 90 -15.57 -21.50 -18.87
N LEU A 91 -15.15 -22.74 -18.63
CA LEU A 91 -13.99 -23.32 -19.30
C LEU A 91 -14.39 -23.72 -20.73
N LEU A 92 -13.93 -22.95 -21.70
CA LEU A 92 -14.32 -23.08 -23.10
C LEU A 92 -13.93 -24.45 -23.68
N ARG A 93 -14.87 -25.10 -24.35
CA ARG A 93 -14.65 -26.30 -25.18
C ARG A 93 -14.86 -26.02 -26.66
N ASP A 94 -15.92 -25.27 -26.97
CA ASP A 94 -16.31 -24.98 -28.35
C ASP A 94 -16.97 -23.60 -28.44
N LEU A 95 -16.74 -22.92 -29.57
CA LEU A 95 -17.09 -21.52 -29.81
C LEU A 95 -17.67 -21.36 -31.22
N ASP A 96 -18.96 -21.06 -31.31
CA ASP A 96 -19.64 -20.74 -32.56
C ASP A 96 -19.88 -19.22 -32.66
N LEU A 97 -19.58 -18.64 -33.82
CA LEU A 97 -19.94 -17.26 -34.14
C LEU A 97 -21.37 -17.23 -34.70
N SER A 98 -22.16 -16.24 -34.30
CA SER A 98 -23.52 -16.01 -34.81
C SER A 98 -23.57 -14.68 -35.55
N GLU A 99 -24.15 -14.66 -36.74
CA GLU A 99 -24.41 -13.43 -37.52
C GLU A 99 -25.75 -12.76 -37.15
N GLU A 100 -26.47 -13.34 -36.19
CA GLU A 100 -27.71 -12.79 -35.64
C GLU A 100 -27.46 -11.39 -35.05
N GLN A 101 -28.27 -10.42 -35.49
CA GLN A 101 -28.27 -9.08 -34.94
C GLN A 101 -29.06 -9.05 -33.63
N VAL A 102 -28.47 -8.43 -32.61
CA VAL A 102 -29.06 -8.25 -31.28
C VAL A 102 -28.88 -6.80 -30.84
N PRO A 103 -29.67 -6.32 -29.87
CA PRO A 103 -29.49 -4.98 -29.32
C PRO A 103 -28.06 -4.74 -28.79
N GLU A 104 -27.58 -3.51 -28.92
CA GLU A 104 -26.37 -3.08 -28.22
C GLU A 104 -26.60 -3.04 -26.71
N ILE A 105 -25.54 -3.29 -25.94
CA ILE A 105 -25.59 -3.31 -24.49
C ILE A 105 -25.13 -1.94 -23.98
N GLU A 106 -26.02 -1.24 -23.29
CA GLU A 106 -25.67 -0.01 -22.57
C GLU A 106 -24.89 -0.34 -21.28
N PRO A 107 -23.76 0.36 -21.01
CA PRO A 107 -23.02 0.16 -19.78
C PRO A 107 -23.81 0.57 -18.53
N VAL A 108 -23.70 -0.22 -17.47
CA VAL A 108 -24.11 0.23 -16.13
C VAL A 108 -23.06 1.21 -15.59
N TRP A 109 -23.46 2.46 -15.35
CA TRP A 109 -22.55 3.50 -14.88
C TRP A 109 -22.32 3.39 -13.36
N LEU A 110 -21.06 3.28 -12.94
CA LEU A 110 -20.67 3.28 -11.53
C LEU A 110 -20.69 4.72 -10.98
N THR A 111 -21.88 5.22 -10.67
CA THR A 111 -22.09 6.57 -10.10
C THR A 111 -21.96 6.59 -8.58
N ALA A 112 -21.93 7.78 -7.99
CA ALA A 112 -21.89 7.94 -6.53
C ALA A 112 -23.06 7.22 -5.83
N GLU A 113 -24.26 7.27 -6.40
CA GLU A 113 -25.47 6.70 -5.83
C GLU A 113 -25.44 5.16 -5.82
N LEU A 114 -24.77 4.56 -6.82
CA LEU A 114 -24.58 3.11 -6.89
C LEU A 114 -23.63 2.63 -5.76
N LEU A 115 -22.65 3.47 -5.42
CA LEU A 115 -21.58 3.19 -4.44
C LEU A 115 -21.97 3.56 -3.01
N THR A 116 -22.90 2.78 -2.46
CA THR A 116 -23.31 2.88 -1.04
C THR A 116 -22.16 2.64 -0.06
N ASP A 117 -22.26 3.24 1.13
CA ASP A 117 -21.33 3.01 2.24
C ASP A 117 -21.58 1.69 2.99
N ASP A 118 -22.74 1.06 2.79
CA ASP A 118 -23.04 -0.28 3.29
C ASP A 118 -22.24 -1.32 2.50
N ALA A 119 -21.21 -1.89 3.15
CA ALA A 119 -20.31 -2.84 2.52
C ALA A 119 -21.00 -4.13 2.05
N ALA A 120 -22.01 -4.62 2.77
CA ALA A 120 -22.72 -5.84 2.41
C ALA A 120 -23.60 -5.60 1.17
N LEU A 121 -24.36 -4.50 1.19
CA LEU A 121 -25.18 -4.10 0.05
C LEU A 121 -24.32 -3.77 -1.19
N LEU A 122 -23.16 -3.14 -1.01
CA LEU A 122 -22.21 -2.87 -2.08
C LEU A 122 -21.67 -4.18 -2.67
N ALA A 123 -21.31 -5.15 -1.83
CA ALA A 123 -20.82 -6.46 -2.28
C ALA A 123 -21.88 -7.22 -3.09
N GLU A 124 -23.15 -7.19 -2.66
CA GLU A 124 -24.28 -7.77 -3.39
C GLU A 124 -24.47 -7.10 -4.75
N ARG A 125 -24.54 -5.77 -4.79
CA ARG A 125 -24.67 -4.97 -6.03
C ARG A 125 -23.55 -5.28 -7.02
N LEU A 126 -22.30 -5.32 -6.56
CA LEU A 126 -21.16 -5.59 -7.43
C LEU A 126 -21.12 -7.05 -7.91
N ASN A 127 -21.58 -8.01 -7.09
CA ASN A 127 -21.73 -9.40 -7.51
C ASN A 127 -22.77 -9.55 -8.62
N ALA A 128 -23.90 -8.81 -8.52
CA ALA A 128 -24.93 -8.77 -9.56
C ALA A 128 -24.45 -8.12 -10.87
N LEU A 129 -23.33 -7.39 -10.85
CA LEU A 129 -22.71 -6.78 -12.03
C LEU A 129 -21.49 -7.56 -12.53
N GLU A 130 -21.08 -8.66 -11.90
CA GLU A 130 -19.87 -9.39 -12.25
C GLU A 130 -19.95 -9.92 -13.70
N GLY A 131 -18.99 -9.53 -14.54
CA GLY A 131 -18.92 -9.86 -15.95
C GLY A 131 -19.74 -8.96 -16.87
N MET A 132 -20.61 -8.10 -16.33
CA MET A 132 -21.42 -7.15 -17.11
C MET A 132 -20.58 -5.96 -17.55
N LEU A 133 -20.96 -5.36 -18.69
CA LEU A 133 -20.45 -4.10 -19.18
C LEU A 133 -20.84 -2.98 -18.22
N VAL A 134 -19.82 -2.39 -17.59
CA VAL A 134 -19.94 -1.26 -16.69
C VAL A 134 -19.09 -0.10 -17.18
N GLY A 135 -19.28 1.09 -16.62
CA GLY A 135 -18.51 2.25 -17.02
C GLY A 135 -18.30 3.30 -15.94
N LEU A 136 -17.25 4.09 -16.11
CA LEU A 136 -16.97 5.32 -15.40
C LEU A 136 -17.05 6.48 -16.38
N ARG A 137 -17.80 7.52 -16.04
CA ARG A 137 -17.94 8.72 -16.87
C ARG A 137 -16.70 9.61 -16.77
N ALA A 138 -16.51 10.45 -17.78
CA ALA A 138 -15.57 11.56 -17.73
C ALA A 138 -15.80 12.44 -16.47
N GLY A 139 -14.74 13.07 -15.99
CA GLY A 139 -14.74 13.88 -14.78
C GLY A 139 -14.43 13.14 -13.48
N ALA A 140 -14.28 11.81 -13.52
CA ALA A 140 -13.78 11.03 -12.39
C ALA A 140 -12.34 11.46 -12.03
N THR A 141 -12.01 11.46 -10.74
CA THR A 141 -10.70 11.88 -10.23
C THR A 141 -9.87 10.66 -9.85
N PHE A 142 -8.62 10.56 -10.33
CA PHE A 142 -7.71 9.48 -9.92
C PHE A 142 -7.29 9.69 -8.47
N ILE A 143 -7.62 8.74 -7.60
CA ILE A 143 -7.34 8.83 -6.16
C ILE A 143 -6.18 7.93 -5.73
N ALA A 144 -5.72 7.06 -6.63
CA ALA A 144 -4.49 6.30 -6.48
C ALA A 144 -3.49 6.70 -7.58
N PRO A 145 -2.19 6.74 -7.27
CA PRO A 145 -1.17 6.89 -8.30
C PRO A 145 -1.11 5.63 -9.19
N SER A 146 -0.68 5.80 -10.44
CA SER A 146 -0.38 4.67 -11.33
C SER A 146 0.71 3.75 -10.78
N ASN A 147 0.57 2.45 -11.02
CA ASN A 147 1.52 1.40 -10.65
C ASN A 147 2.05 0.67 -11.90
N PRO A 148 3.11 -0.17 -11.78
CA PRO A 148 3.69 -0.90 -12.91
C PRO A 148 2.70 -1.81 -13.64
N PHE A 149 1.58 -2.14 -12.99
CA PHE A 149 0.57 -2.99 -13.59
C PHE A 149 -0.45 -2.18 -14.40
N GLY A 150 -0.63 -0.87 -14.20
CA GLY A 150 -1.69 -0.12 -14.88
C GLY A 150 -3.09 -0.43 -14.33
N ASP A 151 -3.15 -0.74 -13.02
CA ASP A 151 -4.39 -0.71 -12.25
C ASP A 151 -4.62 0.73 -11.75
N TYR A 152 -5.82 1.27 -11.98
CA TYR A 152 -6.22 2.61 -11.56
C TYR A 152 -7.40 2.55 -10.60
N VAL A 153 -7.51 3.55 -9.73
CA VAL A 153 -8.66 3.75 -8.83
C VAL A 153 -9.10 5.21 -8.94
N VAL A 154 -10.40 5.41 -9.08
CA VAL A 154 -10.98 6.74 -9.25
C VAL A 154 -12.13 6.98 -8.28
N LEU A 155 -12.32 8.24 -7.92
CA LEU A 155 -13.55 8.74 -7.32
C LEU A 155 -14.48 9.21 -8.45
N PRO A 156 -15.69 8.64 -8.58
CA PRO A 156 -16.66 9.09 -9.57
C PRO A 156 -17.01 10.57 -9.43
N HIS A 157 -17.41 11.18 -10.54
CA HIS A 157 -17.97 12.52 -10.52
C HIS A 157 -19.23 12.55 -9.64
N GLY A 158 -19.39 13.59 -8.81
CA GLY A 158 -20.52 13.75 -7.90
C GLY A 158 -20.45 12.94 -6.59
N ALA A 159 -19.42 12.10 -6.40
CA ALA A 159 -19.23 11.40 -5.13
C ALA A 159 -18.85 12.36 -3.99
N ASP A 160 -19.10 11.93 -2.75
CA ASP A 160 -18.72 12.65 -1.54
C ASP A 160 -17.20 12.92 -1.50
N ARG A 161 -16.86 14.15 -1.14
CA ARG A 161 -15.49 14.69 -1.08
C ARG A 161 -15.14 15.22 0.30
N THR A 162 -15.95 14.95 1.33
CA THR A 162 -15.73 15.44 2.69
C THR A 162 -14.36 15.03 3.25
N ARG A 163 -13.85 13.86 2.87
CA ARG A 163 -12.51 13.37 3.23
C ARG A 163 -11.46 13.50 2.12
N GLN A 164 -11.72 14.33 1.12
CA GLN A 164 -10.77 14.54 0.03
C GLN A 164 -9.72 15.57 0.45
N HIS A 165 -8.45 15.18 0.46
CA HIS A 165 -7.32 16.10 0.62
C HIS A 165 -7.15 16.96 -0.64
N GLU A 166 -6.47 18.11 -0.56
CA GLU A 166 -6.27 19.04 -1.68
C GLU A 166 -5.52 18.43 -2.89
N CYS A 167 -4.73 17.37 -2.64
CA CYS A 167 -4.06 16.60 -3.69
C CYS A 167 -5.04 15.75 -4.53
N GLY A 168 -6.27 15.57 -4.05
CA GLY A 168 -7.34 14.80 -4.69
C GLY A 168 -7.52 13.37 -4.15
N GLY A 169 -6.63 12.88 -3.29
CA GLY A 169 -6.76 11.56 -2.65
C GLY A 169 -7.80 11.57 -1.51
N ILE A 170 -8.27 10.38 -1.12
CA ILE A 170 -9.28 10.22 -0.05
C ILE A 170 -8.62 9.72 1.22
N VAL A 171 -8.68 10.52 2.29
CA VAL A 171 -8.21 10.13 3.62
C VAL A 171 -9.17 9.08 4.20
N ILE A 172 -8.59 8.00 4.70
CA ILE A 172 -9.35 6.88 5.27
C ILE A 172 -10.32 7.36 6.36
N ALA A 173 -11.51 6.76 6.38
CA ALA A 173 -12.51 7.01 7.42
C ALA A 173 -12.41 5.92 8.50
N PRO A 174 -12.30 6.26 9.80
CA PRO A 174 -12.28 5.27 10.88
C PRO A 174 -13.54 4.38 10.91
N SER A 175 -14.69 4.92 10.52
CA SER A 175 -15.97 4.19 10.45
C SER A 175 -16.07 3.22 9.28
N ASN A 176 -15.26 3.39 8.22
CA ASN A 176 -15.25 2.53 7.05
C ASN A 176 -13.86 2.43 6.40
N PRO A 177 -12.87 1.82 7.10
CA PRO A 177 -11.48 1.75 6.62
C PRO A 177 -11.32 0.85 5.37
N HIS A 178 -12.32 0.01 5.10
CA HIS A 178 -12.34 -0.93 3.99
C HIS A 178 -13.12 -0.45 2.78
N ARG A 179 -13.61 0.80 2.77
CA ARG A 179 -14.36 1.38 1.65
C ARG A 179 -13.71 1.07 0.31
N TRP A 180 -14.52 0.57 -0.62
CA TRP A 180 -14.10 0.31 -1.98
C TRP A 180 -14.41 1.51 -2.86
N PHE A 181 -13.49 1.79 -3.78
CA PHE A 181 -13.67 2.78 -4.84
C PHE A 181 -13.51 2.08 -6.19
N PRO A 182 -14.26 2.51 -7.22
CA PRO A 182 -14.21 1.89 -8.52
C PRO A 182 -12.84 2.11 -9.15
N GLY A 183 -12.39 1.09 -9.85
CA GLY A 183 -11.11 1.08 -10.53
C GLY A 183 -11.18 0.28 -11.81
N PHE A 184 -10.16 0.43 -12.64
CA PHE A 184 -10.07 -0.27 -13.90
C PHE A 184 -8.62 -0.68 -14.17
N ARG A 185 -8.50 -1.75 -14.95
CA ARG A 185 -7.23 -2.26 -15.45
C ARG A 185 -7.21 -2.10 -16.95
N VAL A 186 -6.27 -1.31 -17.45
CA VAL A 186 -5.95 -1.27 -18.88
C VAL A 186 -5.30 -2.60 -19.29
N ILE A 187 -5.96 -3.36 -20.15
CA ILE A 187 -5.45 -4.67 -20.58
C ILE A 187 -4.11 -4.51 -21.32
N GLU A 188 -4.01 -3.51 -22.19
CA GLU A 188 -2.78 -3.12 -22.89
C GLU A 188 -1.97 -2.14 -22.04
N TYR A 189 -1.51 -2.60 -20.87
CA TYR A 189 -0.89 -1.73 -19.86
C TYR A 189 0.31 -0.91 -20.37
N HIS A 190 1.01 -1.34 -21.43
CA HIS A 190 2.09 -0.58 -22.07
C HIS A 190 1.59 0.73 -22.74
N GLN A 191 0.29 0.88 -22.98
CA GLN A 191 -0.36 2.09 -23.47
C GLN A 191 -1.00 2.91 -22.35
N ALA A 192 -0.96 2.40 -21.12
CA ALA A 192 -1.62 3.02 -19.99
C ALA A 192 -0.80 4.23 -19.51
N PRO A 193 -1.43 5.40 -19.29
CA PRO A 193 -0.70 6.61 -18.95
C PRO A 193 -0.20 6.58 -17.51
N ARG A 194 0.97 7.18 -17.27
CA ARG A 194 1.38 7.53 -15.91
C ARG A 194 0.43 8.59 -15.37
N VAL A 195 -0.18 8.33 -14.22
CA VAL A 195 -1.01 9.29 -13.47
C VAL A 195 -0.51 9.45 -12.05
N ASN A 196 -0.62 10.68 -11.55
CA ASN A 196 -0.50 10.99 -10.14
C ASN A 196 -1.90 11.14 -9.53
N VAL A 197 -1.97 11.11 -8.20
CA VAL A 197 -3.21 11.42 -7.48
C VAL A 197 -3.70 12.82 -7.86
N GLY A 198 -5.02 12.98 -8.02
CA GLY A 198 -5.67 14.22 -8.41
C GLY A 198 -5.78 14.46 -9.92
N ALA A 199 -5.19 13.60 -10.76
CA ALA A 199 -5.44 13.62 -12.20
C ALA A 199 -6.93 13.42 -12.51
N ARG A 200 -7.39 13.83 -13.69
CA ARG A 200 -8.81 13.69 -14.09
C ARG A 200 -8.97 12.83 -15.33
N LEU A 201 -10.00 12.01 -15.32
CA LEU A 201 -10.40 11.20 -16.47
C LEU A 201 -11.18 12.07 -17.46
N LEU A 202 -10.71 12.18 -18.71
CA LEU A 202 -11.30 13.07 -19.72
C LEU A 202 -12.36 12.39 -20.60
N ALA A 203 -12.26 11.08 -20.78
CA ALA A 203 -13.20 10.28 -21.56
C ALA A 203 -13.76 9.14 -20.70
N ALA A 204 -14.98 8.70 -21.02
CA ALA A 204 -15.57 7.56 -20.32
C ALA A 204 -14.72 6.29 -20.54
N VAL A 205 -14.61 5.46 -19.52
CA VAL A 205 -13.97 4.15 -19.58
C VAL A 205 -15.04 3.09 -19.35
N THR A 206 -15.17 2.16 -20.28
CA THR A 206 -16.13 1.06 -20.19
C THR A 206 -15.41 -0.28 -20.34
N GLY A 207 -16.05 -1.32 -19.82
CA GLY A 207 -15.60 -2.69 -19.97
C GLY A 207 -16.31 -3.63 -19.00
N PRO A 208 -16.06 -4.93 -19.08
CA PRO A 208 -16.65 -5.90 -18.16
C PRO A 208 -16.14 -5.70 -16.73
N LEU A 209 -17.02 -5.76 -15.73
CA LEU A 209 -16.63 -5.76 -14.32
C LEU A 209 -16.02 -7.12 -13.97
N ASN A 210 -14.77 -7.14 -13.55
CA ASN A 210 -14.04 -8.37 -13.27
C ASN A 210 -13.59 -8.41 -11.80
N PHE A 211 -13.80 -9.55 -11.14
CA PHE A 211 -13.24 -9.78 -9.81
C PHE A 211 -11.83 -10.36 -9.92
N ARG A 212 -10.81 -9.57 -9.56
CA ARG A 212 -9.40 -9.99 -9.57
C ARG A 212 -8.61 -9.33 -8.45
N SER A 213 -7.57 -10.01 -7.98
CA SER A 213 -6.71 -9.49 -6.90
C SER A 213 -7.54 -9.05 -5.67
N SER A 214 -8.57 -9.84 -5.35
CA SER A 214 -9.54 -9.63 -4.28
C SER A 214 -10.27 -8.28 -4.34
N SER A 215 -10.57 -7.78 -5.54
CA SER A 215 -11.33 -6.55 -5.77
C SER A 215 -12.06 -6.57 -7.11
N TYR A 216 -13.15 -5.82 -7.22
CA TYR A 216 -13.81 -5.57 -8.50
C TYR A 216 -13.06 -4.47 -9.27
N GLN A 217 -12.82 -4.70 -10.56
CA GLN A 217 -12.17 -3.76 -11.46
C GLN A 217 -12.74 -3.89 -12.87
N ILE A 218 -12.93 -2.79 -13.57
CA ILE A 218 -13.31 -2.80 -14.98
C ILE A 218 -12.13 -3.30 -15.82
N ALA A 219 -12.36 -4.30 -16.69
CA ALA A 219 -11.40 -4.71 -17.71
C ALA A 219 -11.46 -3.72 -18.89
N ALA A 220 -10.72 -2.62 -18.79
CA ALA A 220 -10.74 -1.54 -19.77
C ALA A 220 -9.92 -1.89 -21.02
N THR A 221 -10.49 -1.60 -22.18
CA THR A 221 -9.82 -1.74 -23.48
C THR A 221 -9.58 -0.37 -24.11
N GLY A 222 -8.54 -0.27 -24.93
CA GLY A 222 -8.17 0.99 -25.58
C GLY A 222 -7.36 1.94 -24.69
N ARG A 223 -7.14 3.14 -25.23
CA ARG A 223 -6.38 4.22 -24.59
C ARG A 223 -7.28 4.99 -23.62
N ILE A 224 -6.66 5.55 -22.59
CA ILE A 224 -7.34 6.37 -21.59
C ILE A 224 -6.83 7.80 -21.68
N GLU A 225 -7.76 8.73 -21.79
CA GLU A 225 -7.47 10.16 -21.85
C GLU A 225 -7.49 10.74 -20.45
N VAL A 226 -6.37 11.35 -20.07
CA VAL A 226 -6.16 11.89 -18.72
C VAL A 226 -5.68 13.33 -18.78
N GLU A 227 -6.24 14.16 -17.92
CA GLU A 227 -5.67 15.45 -17.56
C GLU A 227 -4.69 15.22 -16.41
N PRO A 228 -3.37 15.40 -16.63
CA PRO A 228 -2.37 15.08 -15.64
C PRO A 228 -2.40 16.07 -14.46
N ARG A 229 -2.02 15.58 -13.28
CA ARG A 229 -1.77 16.41 -12.09
C ARG A 229 -0.28 16.42 -11.77
N ILE A 230 0.28 17.60 -11.56
CA ILE A 230 1.62 17.75 -11.00
C ILE A 230 1.51 17.63 -9.47
N VAL A 231 2.37 16.80 -8.89
CA VAL A 231 2.54 16.67 -7.45
C VAL A 231 3.85 17.33 -7.08
N SER A 232 3.77 18.33 -6.20
CA SER A 232 4.94 18.95 -5.58
C SER A 232 5.37 18.12 -4.38
N ARG A 233 6.67 18.10 -4.10
CA ARG A 233 7.21 17.50 -2.88
C ARG A 233 7.14 18.53 -1.76
N ALA A 234 6.61 18.13 -0.61
CA ALA A 234 6.64 18.95 0.59
C ALA A 234 8.08 19.04 1.12
N MET A 235 8.42 20.23 1.60
CA MET A 235 9.71 20.53 2.22
C MET A 235 9.45 20.84 3.68
N SER A 236 10.31 20.35 4.56
CA SER A 236 10.14 20.58 5.99
C SER A 236 10.38 22.04 6.34
N ALA A 237 9.53 22.60 7.19
CA ALA A 237 9.80 23.88 7.84
C ALA A 237 10.53 23.70 9.18
N LEU A 238 10.61 22.46 9.68
CA LEU A 238 11.35 22.13 10.89
C LEU A 238 12.85 22.12 10.61
N ALA A 239 13.55 23.02 11.30
CA ALA A 239 15.00 23.05 11.34
C ALA A 239 15.46 22.84 12.79
N PRO A 240 16.60 22.17 12.98
CA PRO A 240 17.14 21.99 14.31
C PRO A 240 17.71 23.30 14.88
N THR A 241 17.70 23.43 16.20
CA THR A 241 18.23 24.59 16.97
C THR A 241 19.31 24.13 17.93
N GLU A 242 19.91 25.04 18.72
CA GLU A 242 20.92 24.67 19.72
C GLU A 242 20.38 23.65 20.75
N ASP A 243 19.11 23.77 21.11
CA ASP A 243 18.40 23.00 22.14
C ASP A 243 17.36 22.01 21.59
N ALA A 244 17.18 21.94 20.27
CA ALA A 244 16.26 21.00 19.63
C ALA A 244 16.90 20.27 18.45
N ILE A 245 16.62 18.98 18.37
CA ILE A 245 17.07 18.10 17.30
C ILE A 245 15.92 17.72 16.37
N THR A 246 16.28 17.39 15.13
CA THR A 246 15.36 16.88 14.12
C THR A 246 15.57 15.40 13.89
N VAL A 247 14.48 14.64 13.88
CA VAL A 247 14.48 13.18 13.64
C VAL A 247 13.56 12.88 12.47
N LEU A 248 14.14 12.43 11.37
CA LEU A 248 13.42 11.96 10.19
C LEU A 248 13.17 10.46 10.30
N THR A 249 11.97 10.02 9.99
CA THR A 249 11.63 8.61 9.86
C THR A 249 11.42 8.29 8.40
N LEU A 250 12.14 7.29 7.90
CA LEU A 250 12.23 6.99 6.48
C LEU A 250 12.24 5.48 6.25
N ASN A 251 11.28 5.02 5.45
CA ASN A 251 11.25 3.66 4.92
C ASN A 251 12.06 3.61 3.60
N GLY A 252 13.14 2.83 3.61
CA GLY A 252 14.08 2.67 2.49
C GLY A 252 13.56 1.82 1.33
N PHE A 253 12.42 1.13 1.51
CA PHE A 253 11.79 0.27 0.53
C PHE A 253 12.72 -0.87 0.05
N ASN A 254 13.02 -1.78 0.97
CA ASN A 254 13.98 -2.89 0.83
C ASN A 254 15.39 -2.49 0.37
N LEU A 255 15.88 -1.32 0.79
CA LEU A 255 17.11 -0.72 0.26
C LEU A 255 18.34 -1.64 0.40
N ASP A 256 18.97 -1.97 -0.73
CA ASP A 256 20.23 -2.71 -0.78
C ASP A 256 21.18 -2.18 -1.87
N VAL A 257 22.46 -2.59 -1.84
CA VAL A 257 23.49 -2.12 -2.81
C VAL A 257 23.79 -3.09 -3.93
N HIS A 258 23.09 -4.21 -3.95
CA HIS A 258 23.39 -5.32 -4.82
C HIS A 258 22.60 -5.20 -6.12
N VAL A 259 23.07 -5.94 -7.12
CA VAL A 259 22.32 -6.22 -8.33
C VAL A 259 22.08 -7.72 -8.31
N GLU A 260 20.86 -8.13 -7.96
CA GLU A 260 20.59 -9.52 -7.62
C GLU A 260 20.65 -10.45 -8.82
N ARG A 261 21.28 -11.60 -8.59
CA ARG A 261 21.30 -12.68 -9.56
C ARG A 261 20.00 -13.46 -9.42
N ARG A 262 19.21 -13.45 -10.49
CA ARG A 262 17.96 -14.22 -10.65
C ARG A 262 18.04 -15.70 -10.23
N ALA A 263 19.21 -16.33 -10.26
CA ALA A 263 19.38 -17.72 -9.87
C ALA A 263 19.44 -17.94 -8.34
N TYR A 264 19.63 -16.87 -7.57
CA TYR A 264 19.88 -16.89 -6.13
C TYR A 264 18.71 -16.34 -5.31
N VAL A 265 17.62 -15.94 -5.95
CA VAL A 265 16.42 -15.40 -5.29
C VAL A 265 15.26 -16.38 -5.39
N ASN A 266 14.31 -16.29 -4.46
CA ASN A 266 13.19 -17.23 -4.37
C ASN A 266 12.19 -17.08 -5.54
N ASP A 267 11.77 -15.86 -5.88
CA ASP A 267 10.95 -15.55 -7.05
C ASP A 267 11.58 -14.41 -7.87
N PRO A 268 12.26 -14.71 -8.98
CA PRO A 268 12.96 -13.70 -9.79
C PRO A 268 12.08 -12.65 -10.48
N LYS A 269 10.76 -12.74 -10.37
CA LYS A 269 9.83 -11.70 -10.86
C LYS A 269 9.41 -10.72 -9.77
N ARG A 270 9.63 -11.06 -8.51
CA ARG A 270 9.21 -10.29 -7.33
C ARG A 270 10.38 -9.87 -6.46
N ASP A 271 11.41 -10.70 -6.41
CA ASP A 271 12.53 -10.59 -5.47
C ASP A 271 13.81 -10.07 -6.14
N VAL A 272 13.71 -9.40 -7.29
CA VAL A 272 14.83 -8.67 -7.90
C VAL A 272 14.37 -7.24 -8.06
N ASP A 273 14.89 -6.37 -7.22
CA ASP A 273 14.58 -4.95 -7.13
C ASP A 273 15.73 -4.03 -7.60
N ASP A 274 16.96 -4.54 -7.74
CA ASP A 274 18.14 -3.89 -8.35
C ASP A 274 18.21 -2.37 -8.04
N ASP A 275 18.20 -2.04 -6.75
CA ASP A 275 18.18 -0.67 -6.20
C ASP A 275 19.42 0.14 -6.59
N VAL A 276 20.49 -0.54 -6.99
CA VAL A 276 21.66 0.09 -7.58
C VAL A 276 21.48 0.21 -9.09
N GLY A 277 21.05 1.39 -9.50
CA GLY A 277 20.96 1.78 -10.91
C GLY A 277 19.61 2.38 -11.29
N ASP A 278 18.60 2.18 -10.46
CA ASP A 278 17.25 2.76 -10.61
C ASP A 278 17.17 4.23 -10.14
N GLY A 279 18.19 4.71 -9.42
CA GLY A 279 18.27 6.07 -8.87
C GLY A 279 17.72 6.23 -7.44
N ARG A 280 17.30 5.14 -6.77
CA ARG A 280 16.68 5.16 -5.44
C ARG A 280 17.56 5.79 -4.37
N PHE A 281 18.83 5.38 -4.28
CA PHE A 281 19.79 5.99 -3.32
C PHE A 281 19.90 7.51 -3.49
N ARG A 282 19.97 8.00 -4.73
CA ARG A 282 20.02 9.43 -5.00
C ARG A 282 18.72 10.11 -4.60
N ALA A 283 17.57 9.50 -4.91
CA ALA A 283 16.27 10.07 -4.57
C ALA A 283 16.03 10.10 -3.04
N LEU A 284 16.48 9.08 -2.30
CA LEU A 284 16.48 9.05 -0.84
C LEU A 284 17.46 10.08 -0.25
N ALA A 285 18.65 10.23 -0.83
CA ALA A 285 19.59 11.28 -0.44
C ALA A 285 18.99 12.68 -0.63
N GLN A 286 18.27 12.93 -1.73
CA GLN A 286 17.53 14.17 -1.95
C GLN A 286 16.38 14.34 -0.95
N ALA A 287 15.70 13.28 -0.55
CA ALA A 287 14.71 13.36 0.53
C ALA A 287 15.34 13.80 1.86
N ILE A 288 16.47 13.20 2.24
CA ILE A 288 17.18 13.54 3.48
C ILE A 288 17.69 14.98 3.44
N VAL A 289 18.32 15.41 2.34
CA VAL A 289 19.01 16.70 2.27
C VAL A 289 18.07 17.83 1.88
N GLU A 290 17.35 17.67 0.77
CA GLU A 290 16.53 18.72 0.19
C GLU A 290 15.19 18.79 0.95
N GLN A 291 14.42 17.70 1.02
CA GLN A 291 13.07 17.74 1.63
C GLN A 291 13.11 17.87 3.16
N ALA A 292 13.95 17.10 3.85
CA ALA A 292 14.01 17.07 5.30
C ALA A 292 15.05 18.03 5.92
N GLY A 293 15.77 18.79 5.11
CA GLY A 293 16.72 19.80 5.59
C GLY A 293 17.94 19.25 6.32
N SER A 294 18.40 18.03 5.98
CA SER A 294 19.53 17.34 6.64
C SER A 294 19.33 17.16 8.15
N PRO A 295 18.37 16.30 8.56
CA PRO A 295 18.00 16.09 9.96
C PRO A 295 19.18 15.60 10.81
N ASP A 296 19.14 15.81 12.12
CA ASP A 296 20.21 15.35 13.02
C ASP A 296 20.28 13.83 13.12
N ILE A 297 19.12 13.16 13.06
CA ILE A 297 18.99 11.70 13.08
C ILE A 297 18.01 11.26 11.98
N VAL A 298 18.32 10.16 11.30
CA VAL A 298 17.40 9.45 10.40
C VAL A 298 17.14 8.05 10.95
N ALA A 299 15.90 7.80 11.38
CA ALA A 299 15.39 6.48 11.73
C ALA A 299 14.98 5.73 10.46
N LEU A 300 15.82 4.79 10.03
CA LEU A 300 15.65 4.04 8.80
C LEU A 300 14.92 2.73 9.06
N GLN A 301 13.88 2.44 8.26
CA GLN A 301 13.27 1.12 8.13
C GLN A 301 13.60 0.55 6.75
N GLU A 302 13.44 -0.77 6.62
CA GLU A 302 13.66 -1.49 5.35
C GLU A 302 15.05 -1.33 4.74
N ILE A 303 16.08 -1.45 5.58
CA ILE A 303 17.46 -1.63 5.09
C ILE A 303 17.70 -3.13 4.94
N GLN A 304 18.23 -3.53 3.79
CA GLN A 304 18.47 -4.91 3.40
C GLN A 304 19.95 -5.20 3.11
N ASP A 305 20.31 -6.48 3.20
CA ASP A 305 21.68 -6.98 3.25
C ASP A 305 22.53 -6.49 2.07
N ASN A 306 23.85 -6.54 2.22
CA ASN A 306 24.78 -6.09 1.17
C ASN A 306 24.61 -6.86 -0.15
N ASP A 307 23.92 -8.00 -0.15
CA ASP A 307 23.58 -8.83 -1.31
C ASP A 307 22.06 -8.94 -1.57
N GLY A 308 21.28 -7.98 -1.05
CA GLY A 308 19.87 -7.83 -1.42
C GLY A 308 19.04 -9.04 -1.05
N ALA A 309 18.21 -9.49 -1.99
CA ALA A 309 17.31 -10.64 -1.79
C ALA A 309 17.95 -12.01 -2.05
N GLU A 310 19.26 -12.06 -2.34
CA GLU A 310 19.93 -13.34 -2.58
C GLU A 310 19.91 -14.23 -1.33
N ILE A 311 19.59 -15.51 -1.51
CA ILE A 311 19.57 -16.50 -0.43
C ILE A 311 21.01 -16.94 -0.14
N THR A 312 21.69 -16.19 0.72
CA THR A 312 23.07 -16.44 1.15
C THR A 312 23.18 -16.46 2.69
N GLU A 313 24.41 -16.46 3.21
CA GLU A 313 24.72 -16.31 4.64
C GLU A 313 24.95 -14.84 5.07
N THR A 314 24.85 -13.90 4.14
CA THR A 314 25.08 -12.48 4.41
C THR A 314 23.88 -11.89 5.15
N THR A 315 24.12 -11.39 6.36
CA THR A 315 23.16 -10.54 7.07
C THR A 315 23.72 -9.14 7.39
N ARG A 316 24.79 -8.74 6.67
CA ARG A 316 25.49 -7.46 6.89
C ARG A 316 24.87 -6.36 6.02
N ALA A 317 24.87 -5.13 6.53
CA ALA A 317 24.22 -3.96 5.94
C ALA A 317 25.16 -2.79 5.62
N ASP A 318 26.43 -2.92 5.99
CA ASP A 318 27.37 -1.81 6.06
C ASP A 318 27.60 -1.11 4.73
N GLN A 319 27.60 -1.86 3.62
CA GLN A 319 27.79 -1.28 2.30
C GLN A 319 26.55 -0.47 1.87
N THR A 320 25.36 -0.92 2.25
CA THR A 320 24.09 -0.20 2.05
C THR A 320 24.10 1.16 2.74
N TYR A 321 24.46 1.21 4.02
CA TYR A 321 24.58 2.47 4.75
C TYR A 321 25.65 3.38 4.15
N LEU A 322 26.84 2.86 3.86
CA LEU A 322 27.94 3.64 3.29
C LEU A 322 27.58 4.23 1.92
N ARG A 323 26.83 3.50 1.10
CA ARG A 323 26.35 4.01 -0.19
C ARG A 323 25.36 5.16 -0.01
N LEU A 324 24.37 5.01 0.87
CA LEU A 324 23.41 6.08 1.14
C LEU A 324 24.09 7.34 1.69
N ILE A 325 25.02 7.19 2.64
CA ILE A 325 25.81 8.30 3.19
C ILE A 325 26.63 8.99 2.09
N ALA A 326 27.24 8.22 1.19
CA ALA A 326 27.99 8.78 0.07
C ALA A 326 27.09 9.61 -0.86
N ASP A 327 25.87 9.15 -1.15
CA ASP A 327 24.93 9.89 -2.00
C ASP A 327 24.34 11.11 -1.28
N VAL A 328 24.08 11.06 0.03
CA VAL A 328 23.75 12.23 0.86
C VAL A 328 24.83 13.32 0.74
N ARG A 329 26.10 12.95 0.87
CA ARG A 329 27.21 13.89 0.73
C ARG A 329 27.30 14.50 -0.66
N LYS A 330 27.00 13.73 -1.71
CA LYS A 330 26.98 14.24 -3.10
C LYS A 330 25.87 15.26 -3.33
N VAL A 331 24.72 15.10 -2.65
CA VAL A 331 23.62 16.08 -2.70
C VAL A 331 23.94 17.33 -1.86
N GLY A 332 24.87 17.23 -0.90
CA GLY A 332 25.33 18.35 -0.08
C GLY A 332 25.02 18.21 1.42
N GLY A 333 24.54 17.04 1.85
CA GLY A 333 24.26 16.74 3.25
C GLY A 333 25.51 16.40 4.07
N PRO A 334 25.34 16.17 5.39
CA PRO A 334 26.43 15.88 6.30
C PRO A 334 27.01 14.48 6.07
N ASN A 335 28.22 14.26 6.58
CA ASN A 335 28.79 12.93 6.70
C ASN A 335 28.22 12.22 7.92
N TYR A 336 27.03 11.63 7.76
CA TYR A 336 26.38 10.86 8.80
C TYR A 336 27.25 9.68 9.27
N ALA A 337 27.21 9.40 10.57
CA ALA A 337 27.57 8.11 11.12
C ALA A 337 26.33 7.20 11.15
N TRP A 338 26.49 5.90 11.36
CA TRP A 338 25.39 4.95 11.35
C TRP A 338 25.54 3.89 12.43
N THR A 339 24.40 3.29 12.83
CA THR A 339 24.38 2.12 13.72
C THR A 339 23.18 1.23 13.39
N ASP A 340 23.40 -0.08 13.49
CA ASP A 340 22.39 -1.11 13.42
C ASP A 340 22.75 -2.26 14.38
N LEU A 341 21.87 -3.27 14.45
CA LEU A 341 22.25 -4.57 14.97
C LEU A 341 21.98 -5.60 13.88
N ARG A 342 22.92 -6.53 13.69
CA ARG A 342 22.86 -7.58 12.68
C ARG A 342 21.73 -8.58 12.93
N PRO A 343 20.77 -8.75 12.02
CA PRO A 343 19.69 -9.73 12.16
C PRO A 343 20.18 -11.17 12.26
N GLU A 344 19.33 -12.03 12.82
CA GLU A 344 19.54 -13.48 12.75
C GLU A 344 18.95 -13.99 11.43
N ARG A 345 19.73 -14.82 10.72
CA ARG A 345 19.36 -15.35 9.41
C ARG A 345 17.98 -16.03 9.48
N GLU A 346 17.10 -15.70 8.54
CA GLU A 346 15.75 -16.28 8.40
C GLU A 346 14.85 -16.17 9.64
N SER A 347 15.23 -15.35 10.63
CA SER A 347 14.53 -15.23 11.92
C SER A 347 13.86 -13.87 12.10
N ASP A 348 14.17 -12.94 11.22
CA ASP A 348 13.58 -11.61 11.13
C ASP A 348 12.71 -11.57 9.87
N GLY A 349 11.47 -11.10 10.00
CA GLY A 349 10.53 -11.03 8.88
C GLY A 349 11.04 -10.14 7.75
N GLY A 350 10.47 -10.28 6.56
CA GLY A 350 10.86 -9.47 5.41
C GLY A 350 10.57 -10.13 4.08
N GLN A 351 11.35 -9.76 3.07
CA GLN A 351 11.46 -10.45 1.79
C GLN A 351 12.26 -11.76 1.97
N PRO A 352 11.93 -12.85 1.28
CA PRO A 352 12.77 -14.05 1.29
C PRO A 352 14.22 -13.74 0.88
N GLY A 353 15.19 -14.30 1.59
CA GLY A 353 16.62 -14.01 1.38
C GLY A 353 17.12 -12.75 2.10
N GLY A 354 16.32 -11.69 2.12
CA GLY A 354 16.65 -10.42 2.76
C GLY A 354 16.38 -10.38 4.27
N ASN A 355 17.41 -10.12 5.06
CA ASN A 355 17.30 -9.95 6.51
C ASN A 355 17.07 -8.48 6.86
N ILE A 356 15.85 -8.00 6.59
CA ILE A 356 15.49 -6.58 6.70
C ILE A 356 15.53 -6.08 8.16
N ARG A 357 16.05 -4.87 8.40
CA ARG A 357 16.11 -4.27 9.75
C ARG A 357 15.81 -2.77 9.81
N CYS A 358 15.64 -2.31 11.05
CA CYS A 358 15.73 -0.91 11.44
C CYS A 358 17.20 -0.51 11.71
N GLY A 359 17.54 0.75 11.43
CA GLY A 359 18.84 1.34 11.76
C GLY A 359 18.76 2.85 11.94
N PHE A 360 19.88 3.47 12.28
CA PHE A 360 19.99 4.92 12.42
C PHE A 360 21.14 5.48 11.59
N LEU A 361 20.91 6.62 10.94
CA LEU A 361 21.96 7.58 10.58
C LEU A 361 21.92 8.73 11.58
N TYR A 362 23.07 9.29 11.95
CA TYR A 362 23.12 10.42 12.87
C TYR A 362 24.29 11.36 12.57
N ASN A 363 24.06 12.66 12.70
CA ASN A 363 25.05 13.69 12.39
C ASN A 363 25.98 13.85 13.60
N PRO A 364 27.24 13.40 13.53
CA PRO A 364 28.16 13.43 14.67
C PRO A 364 28.54 14.86 15.11
N ALA A 365 28.25 15.89 14.30
CA ALA A 365 28.41 17.29 14.69
C ALA A 365 27.28 17.80 15.59
N ARG A 366 26.18 17.04 15.73
CA ARG A 366 24.95 17.48 16.39
C ARG A 366 24.52 16.55 17.51
N VAL A 367 24.79 15.26 17.39
CA VAL A 367 24.52 14.27 18.43
C VAL A 367 25.62 13.22 18.51
N SER A 368 25.80 12.65 19.69
CA SER A 368 26.63 11.46 19.91
C SER A 368 25.79 10.28 20.35
N LEU A 369 26.05 9.11 19.81
CA LEU A 369 25.46 7.85 20.27
C LEU A 369 26.06 7.47 21.64
N VAL A 370 25.22 7.16 22.62
CA VAL A 370 25.68 6.65 23.93
C VAL A 370 26.21 5.23 23.74
N GLU A 371 27.46 5.01 24.10
CA GLU A 371 28.11 3.70 23.99
C GLU A 371 27.32 2.64 24.76
N GLY A 372 27.11 1.47 24.13
CA GLY A 372 26.34 0.36 24.72
C GLY A 372 24.83 0.57 24.82
N SER A 373 24.28 1.71 24.37
CA SER A 373 22.82 1.96 24.43
C SER A 373 22.01 1.27 23.32
N VAL A 374 22.66 0.79 22.27
CA VAL A 374 21.97 0.19 21.13
C VAL A 374 21.43 -1.17 21.51
N GLN A 375 20.10 -1.32 21.45
CA GLN A 375 19.40 -2.52 21.89
C GLN A 375 18.37 -2.98 20.88
N ARG A 376 18.35 -4.28 20.58
CA ARG A 376 17.26 -4.92 19.84
C ARG A 376 16.15 -5.30 20.80
N LEU A 377 14.91 -4.92 20.47
CA LEU A 377 13.74 -5.25 21.27
C LEU A 377 13.04 -6.51 20.72
N GLY A 378 12.44 -7.31 21.60
CA GLY A 378 11.61 -8.45 21.20
C GLY A 378 12.35 -9.68 20.66
N VAL A 379 13.66 -9.84 20.94
CA VAL A 379 14.51 -10.93 20.39
C VAL A 379 13.89 -12.33 20.53
N HIS A 380 13.28 -12.63 21.67
CA HIS A 380 12.66 -13.94 21.96
C HIS A 380 11.13 -13.88 22.05
N ALA A 381 10.54 -12.74 21.71
CA ALA A 381 9.10 -12.55 21.84
C ALA A 381 8.36 -13.19 20.65
N PRO A 382 7.34 -14.03 20.89
CA PRO A 382 6.53 -14.63 19.82
C PRO A 382 5.91 -13.59 18.86
N ALA A 383 5.59 -12.41 19.38
CA ALA A 383 5.05 -11.28 18.62
C ALA A 383 5.98 -10.78 17.50
N PHE A 384 7.28 -11.11 17.54
CA PHE A 384 8.26 -10.74 16.52
C PHE A 384 8.75 -11.92 15.66
N ARG A 385 8.13 -13.10 15.79
CA ARG A 385 8.40 -14.21 14.86
C ARG A 385 7.96 -13.81 13.44
N ASP A 386 8.85 -13.97 12.46
CA ASP A 386 8.64 -13.58 11.06
C ASP A 386 8.20 -12.11 10.91
N SER A 387 8.68 -11.24 11.82
CA SER A 387 8.52 -9.79 11.78
C SER A 387 9.87 -9.11 12.03
N ARG A 388 10.02 -7.86 11.56
CA ARG A 388 11.21 -7.06 11.84
C ARG A 388 11.24 -6.68 13.32
N LYS A 389 12.42 -6.78 13.95
CA LYS A 389 12.64 -6.43 15.36
C LYS A 389 13.01 -4.94 15.50
N PRO A 390 12.42 -4.20 16.45
CA PRO A 390 12.74 -2.79 16.68
C PRO A 390 14.17 -2.57 17.20
N LEU A 391 14.70 -1.37 16.94
CA LEU A 391 16.01 -0.92 17.39
C LEU A 391 15.86 0.30 18.30
N ALA A 392 16.35 0.22 19.52
CA ALA A 392 16.46 1.33 20.45
C ALA A 392 17.90 1.84 20.54
N ALA A 393 18.09 3.15 20.70
CA ALA A 393 19.38 3.77 20.94
C ALA A 393 19.21 5.10 21.70
N THR A 394 20.20 5.47 22.50
CA THR A 394 20.21 6.77 23.19
C THR A 394 21.20 7.72 22.51
N PHE A 395 20.74 8.93 22.19
CA PHE A 395 21.56 10.00 21.62
C PHE A 395 21.68 11.16 22.61
N LEU A 396 22.86 11.77 22.66
CA LEU A 396 23.15 12.96 23.46
C LEU A 396 23.40 14.17 22.57
N THR A 397 22.83 15.31 22.94
CA THR A 397 23.20 16.62 22.40
C THR A 397 24.42 17.19 23.14
N PRO A 398 25.15 18.16 22.55
CA PRO A 398 26.35 18.74 23.16
C PRO A 398 26.12 19.40 24.53
N ASP A 399 24.92 19.90 24.80
CA ASP A 399 24.47 20.49 26.07
C ASP A 399 24.02 19.45 27.11
N GLY A 400 24.10 18.16 26.77
CA GLY A 400 23.81 17.04 27.67
C GLY A 400 22.35 16.58 27.66
N GLY A 401 21.51 17.09 26.76
CA GLY A 401 20.18 16.55 26.53
C GLY A 401 20.22 15.12 25.98
N ALA A 402 19.32 14.25 26.47
CA ALA A 402 19.31 12.83 26.12
C ALA A 402 17.97 12.42 25.50
N LEU A 403 18.03 11.75 24.34
CA LEU A 403 16.87 11.18 23.66
C LEU A 403 17.00 9.65 23.60
N LEU A 404 16.05 8.94 24.19
CA LEU A 404 15.82 7.52 23.91
C LEU A 404 14.97 7.39 22.63
N LEU A 405 15.58 6.91 21.55
CA LEU A 405 14.92 6.74 20.25
C LEU A 405 14.62 5.27 20.00
N VAL A 406 13.36 4.93 19.73
CA VAL A 406 12.91 3.57 19.38
C VAL A 406 12.39 3.56 17.95
N ASN A 407 13.06 2.79 17.08
CA ASN A 407 12.71 2.64 15.67
C ASN A 407 12.00 1.30 15.42
N VAL A 408 10.75 1.35 14.98
CA VAL A 408 9.90 0.17 14.76
C VAL A 408 9.63 -0.12 13.29
N HIS A 409 9.43 -1.40 12.98
CA HIS A 409 8.79 -1.83 11.74
C HIS A 409 7.92 -3.07 12.02
N PHE A 410 6.63 -2.85 12.20
CA PHE A 410 5.69 -3.90 12.60
C PHE A 410 5.16 -4.75 11.44
N ALA A 411 4.36 -5.77 11.80
CA ALA A 411 3.92 -6.77 10.86
C ALA A 411 2.88 -6.21 9.87
N SER A 412 3.20 -6.24 8.57
CA SER A 412 2.34 -5.70 7.50
C SER A 412 0.95 -6.33 7.43
N LYS A 413 -0.02 -5.57 6.91
CA LYS A 413 -1.39 -6.03 6.62
C LYS A 413 -1.54 -6.83 5.30
N ARG A 414 -0.44 -7.31 4.70
CA ARG A 414 -0.47 -8.01 3.38
C ARG A 414 -1.35 -9.26 3.32
N HIS A 415 -1.64 -9.86 4.48
CA HIS A 415 -2.47 -11.06 4.63
C HIS A 415 -3.89 -10.74 5.12
N GLN A 416 -4.25 -9.45 5.18
CA GLN A 416 -5.63 -9.03 5.47
C GLN A 416 -6.56 -9.60 4.41
N ILE A 417 -7.66 -10.18 4.87
CA ILE A 417 -8.69 -10.72 4.00
C ILE A 417 -9.39 -9.56 3.26
N GLY A 418 -9.58 -9.71 1.95
CA GLY A 418 -10.18 -8.67 1.12
C GLY A 418 -11.60 -8.27 1.58
N PRO A 419 -12.06 -7.05 1.27
CA PRO A 419 -13.36 -6.54 1.72
C PRO A 419 -14.56 -7.28 1.11
N PHE A 420 -14.35 -8.02 0.03
CA PHE A 420 -15.38 -8.80 -0.67
C PHE A 420 -15.26 -10.31 -0.40
N SER A 421 -14.41 -10.72 0.54
CA SER A 421 -14.36 -12.13 0.95
C SER A 421 -15.72 -12.54 1.53
N PRO A 422 -16.26 -13.71 1.14
CA PRO A 422 -17.48 -14.23 1.74
C PRO A 422 -17.29 -14.49 3.24
N ASP A 423 -16.10 -14.93 3.63
CA ASP A 423 -15.75 -15.27 4.99
C ASP A 423 -14.88 -14.15 5.59
N LYS A 424 -15.37 -13.54 6.68
CA LYS A 424 -14.65 -12.51 7.47
C LYS A 424 -14.03 -11.38 6.61
N PRO A 425 -14.82 -10.63 5.83
CA PRO A 425 -14.31 -9.54 5.00
C PRO A 425 -13.53 -8.52 5.84
N GLY A 426 -12.35 -8.11 5.35
CA GLY A 426 -11.49 -7.13 6.04
C GLY A 426 -10.73 -7.68 7.26
N PHE A 427 -10.92 -8.95 7.63
CA PHE A 427 -10.27 -9.51 8.81
C PHE A 427 -8.74 -9.50 8.68
N ASP A 428 -8.09 -8.98 9.72
CA ASP A 428 -6.64 -8.90 9.80
C ASP A 428 -6.09 -9.97 10.77
N PRO A 429 -5.48 -11.05 10.24
CA PRO A 429 -4.92 -12.11 11.08
C PRO A 429 -3.70 -11.65 11.90
N LYS A 430 -3.09 -10.52 11.55
CA LYS A 430 -1.89 -9.98 12.21
C LYS A 430 -2.21 -8.87 13.22
N LEU A 431 -3.47 -8.51 13.43
CA LEU A 431 -3.86 -7.49 14.41
C LEU A 431 -3.37 -7.84 15.83
N LYS A 432 -3.62 -9.08 16.28
CA LYS A 432 -3.18 -9.54 17.61
C LYS A 432 -1.66 -9.45 17.77
N MET A 433 -0.91 -9.84 16.75
CA MET A 433 0.54 -9.74 16.73
C MET A 433 0.99 -8.27 16.89
N ARG A 434 0.39 -7.32 16.17
CA ARG A 434 0.75 -5.89 16.31
C ARG A 434 0.39 -5.31 17.68
N ILE A 435 -0.71 -5.76 18.29
CA ILE A 435 -1.05 -5.39 19.68
C ILE A 435 0.07 -5.84 20.63
N GLU A 436 0.45 -7.12 20.58
CA GLU A 436 1.53 -7.67 21.42
C GLU A 436 2.89 -6.98 21.16
N GLN A 437 3.18 -6.60 19.90
CA GLN A 437 4.36 -5.79 19.55
C GLN A 437 4.34 -4.42 20.24
N CYS A 438 3.20 -3.74 20.23
CA CYS A 438 3.01 -2.45 20.91
C CYS A 438 3.08 -2.55 22.44
N GLU A 439 2.55 -3.62 23.04
CA GLU A 439 2.65 -3.89 24.48
C GLU A 439 4.12 -3.97 24.91
N LEU A 440 4.93 -4.73 24.19
CA LEU A 440 6.36 -4.88 24.47
C LEU A 440 7.15 -3.56 24.36
N ILE A 441 6.79 -2.71 23.38
CA ILE A 441 7.40 -1.39 23.26
C ILE A 441 7.00 -0.47 24.42
N ARG A 442 5.72 -0.49 24.83
CA ARG A 442 5.27 0.31 25.98
C ARG A 442 5.94 -0.16 27.28
N GLU A 443 6.02 -1.47 27.51
CA GLU A 443 6.72 -2.05 28.67
C GLU A 443 8.20 -1.62 28.72
N PHE A 444 8.87 -1.54 27.57
CA PHE A 444 10.24 -1.04 27.48
C PHE A 444 10.34 0.45 27.83
N ILE A 445 9.38 1.28 27.41
CA ILE A 445 9.42 2.74 27.60
C ILE A 445 9.01 3.19 29.00
N LEU A 446 8.09 2.47 29.67
CA LEU A 446 7.53 2.88 30.96
C LEU A 446 8.59 3.22 32.04
N PRO A 447 9.64 2.40 32.27
CA PRO A 447 10.68 2.74 33.24
C PRO A 447 11.41 4.06 32.90
N HIS A 448 11.66 4.32 31.62
CA HIS A 448 12.30 5.56 31.17
C HIS A 448 11.37 6.76 31.32
N HIS A 449 10.08 6.59 31.02
CA HIS A 449 9.06 7.59 31.27
C HIS A 449 8.99 7.97 32.76
N HIS A 450 8.95 6.98 33.67
CA HIS A 450 8.93 7.22 35.11
C HIS A 450 10.21 7.88 35.64
N ALA A 451 11.36 7.66 34.98
CA ALA A 451 12.61 8.37 35.25
C ALA A 451 12.63 9.81 34.67
N GLY A 452 11.58 10.23 33.96
CA GLY A 452 11.47 11.56 33.36
C GLY A 452 12.28 11.76 32.09
N ALA A 453 12.74 10.66 31.46
CA ALA A 453 13.53 10.70 30.24
C ALA A 453 12.71 11.18 29.04
N ASP A 454 13.33 11.94 28.15
CA ASP A 454 12.74 12.23 26.84
C ASP A 454 12.92 11.01 25.93
N TYR A 455 11.82 10.59 25.30
CA TYR A 455 11.81 9.47 24.38
C TYR A 455 10.97 9.77 23.15
N TYR A 456 11.32 9.12 22.04
CA TYR A 456 10.59 9.18 20.80
C TYR A 456 10.50 7.78 20.20
N ILE A 457 9.28 7.30 19.96
CA ILE A 457 9.01 6.02 19.30
C ILE A 457 8.53 6.35 17.89
N THR A 458 9.22 5.86 16.86
CA THR A 458 8.88 6.17 15.48
C THR A 458 9.18 5.01 14.55
N GLY A 459 8.61 5.03 13.36
CA GLY A 459 8.79 4.00 12.34
C GLY A 459 7.49 3.65 11.66
N ASP A 460 7.48 2.50 10.98
CA ASP A 460 6.30 1.97 10.31
C ASP A 460 5.55 1.01 11.26
N PHE A 461 4.44 1.47 11.82
CA PHE A 461 3.59 0.67 12.70
C PHE A 461 2.67 -0.27 11.91
N ASN A 462 2.57 -0.10 10.58
CA ASN A 462 1.66 -0.84 9.71
C ASN A 462 0.19 -0.80 10.18
N ASP A 463 -0.20 0.22 10.93
CA ASP A 463 -1.55 0.42 11.42
C ASP A 463 -1.91 1.91 11.52
N PHE A 464 -3.21 2.18 11.61
CA PHE A 464 -3.75 3.54 11.55
C PHE A 464 -3.55 4.29 12.88
N GLU A 465 -3.60 5.61 12.84
CA GLU A 465 -3.50 6.47 14.01
C GLU A 465 -4.60 6.19 15.04
N PHE A 466 -5.81 5.86 14.59
CA PHE A 466 -6.97 5.51 15.42
C PHE A 466 -7.05 4.02 15.79
N SER A 467 -6.00 3.23 15.51
CA SER A 467 -6.03 1.79 15.69
C SER A 467 -5.74 1.35 17.13
N GLN A 468 -6.18 0.13 17.48
CA GLN A 468 -5.90 -0.46 18.78
C GLN A 468 -4.39 -0.61 19.09
N PRO A 469 -3.51 -1.02 18.16
CA PRO A 469 -2.07 -1.02 18.42
C PRO A 469 -1.52 0.35 18.85
N LEU A 470 -1.97 1.44 18.21
CA LEU A 470 -1.52 2.79 18.58
C LEU A 470 -2.05 3.20 19.97
N ALA A 471 -3.31 2.89 20.29
CA ALA A 471 -3.85 3.10 21.64
C ALA A 471 -3.03 2.36 22.72
N VAL A 472 -2.60 1.13 22.42
CA VAL A 472 -1.82 0.28 23.33
C VAL A 472 -0.42 0.82 23.58
N VAL A 473 0.32 1.23 22.54
CA VAL A 473 1.69 1.76 22.73
C VAL A 473 1.66 3.12 23.44
N MET A 474 0.62 3.92 23.19
CA MET A 474 0.49 5.23 23.82
C MET A 474 0.20 5.15 25.31
N GLY A 475 -0.75 4.30 25.70
CA GLY A 475 -1.24 4.25 27.06
C GLY A 475 -1.76 5.60 27.56
N ASP A 476 -1.65 5.83 28.87
CA ASP A 476 -1.95 7.12 29.47
C ASP A 476 -0.76 8.08 29.39
N GLU A 477 0.45 7.55 29.16
CA GLU A 477 1.72 8.26 29.32
C GLU A 477 2.14 9.05 28.07
N SER A 478 1.75 8.57 26.88
CA SER A 478 2.23 9.07 25.60
C SER A 478 1.12 9.58 24.69
N VAL A 479 1.51 10.26 23.61
CA VAL A 479 0.63 10.82 22.59
C VAL A 479 1.27 10.65 21.21
N ASN A 480 0.44 10.40 20.20
CA ASN A 480 0.86 10.32 18.80
C ASN A 480 0.86 11.72 18.18
N LEU A 481 2.02 12.14 17.69
CA LEU A 481 2.21 13.43 17.04
C LEU A 481 1.45 13.55 15.71
N VAL A 482 1.07 12.44 15.06
CA VAL A 482 0.16 12.49 13.89
C VAL A 482 -1.17 13.15 14.26
N GLU A 483 -1.63 12.99 15.50
CA GLU A 483 -2.90 13.56 15.96
C GLU A 483 -2.86 15.07 16.21
N THR A 484 -1.68 15.70 16.17
CA THR A 484 -1.55 17.17 16.25
C THR A 484 -1.79 17.84 14.90
N LEU A 485 -1.73 17.07 13.81
CA LEU A 485 -1.93 17.56 12.44
C LEU A 485 -3.41 17.68 12.09
N PRO A 486 -3.78 18.54 11.12
CA PRO A 486 -5.12 18.56 10.56
C PRO A 486 -5.52 17.18 10.04
N GLU A 487 -6.77 16.78 10.25
CA GLU A 487 -7.23 15.41 9.96
C GLU A 487 -6.99 14.99 8.49
N LEU A 488 -7.13 15.91 7.55
CA LEU A 488 -6.94 15.62 6.13
C LEU A 488 -5.47 15.48 5.71
N ASP A 489 -4.53 15.85 6.57
CA ASP A 489 -3.08 15.79 6.30
C ASP A 489 -2.45 14.54 6.94
N ARG A 490 -3.25 13.72 7.66
CA ARG A 490 -2.77 12.51 8.37
C ARG A 490 -2.62 11.33 7.42
N PHE A 491 -1.63 11.36 6.54
CA PHE A 491 -1.32 10.21 5.69
C PHE A 491 0.12 10.18 5.18
N ASP A 492 0.71 8.99 5.13
CA ASP A 492 1.99 8.76 4.46
C ASP A 492 1.91 7.69 3.38
N TYR A 493 0.77 7.01 3.21
CA TYR A 493 0.68 5.88 2.29
C TYR A 493 -0.61 5.91 1.47
N ASN A 494 -0.55 5.54 0.19
CA ASN A 494 -1.74 5.38 -0.66
C ASN A 494 -2.00 3.90 -0.96
N HIS A 495 -3.03 3.34 -0.35
CA HIS A 495 -3.48 1.98 -0.61
C HIS A 495 -4.77 1.95 -1.42
N ARG A 496 -4.65 1.71 -2.73
CA ARG A 496 -5.81 1.55 -3.63
C ARG A 496 -6.80 2.72 -3.53
N GLY A 497 -6.29 3.94 -3.47
CA GLY A 497 -7.11 5.15 -3.43
C GLY A 497 -7.41 5.69 -2.05
N LYS A 498 -7.00 4.96 -1.00
CA LYS A 498 -7.14 5.37 0.39
C LYS A 498 -5.81 5.85 0.93
N LEU A 499 -5.78 7.07 1.44
CA LEU A 499 -4.65 7.66 2.11
C LEU A 499 -4.67 7.22 3.58
N HIS A 500 -3.58 6.60 4.04
CA HIS A 500 -3.41 6.01 5.36
C HIS A 500 -2.21 6.66 6.08
N ALA A 501 -2.29 6.81 7.41
CA ALA A 501 -1.12 7.01 8.25
C ALA A 501 -0.62 5.64 8.76
N LEU A 502 0.59 5.25 8.38
CA LEU A 502 1.29 4.04 8.83
C LEU A 502 2.60 4.38 9.55
N MET A 503 3.21 5.52 9.22
CA MET A 503 4.36 6.08 9.92
C MET A 503 3.89 7.00 11.03
N HIS A 504 4.37 6.77 12.25
CA HIS A 504 3.94 7.52 13.43
C HIS A 504 5.12 8.03 14.24
N GLY A 505 4.84 9.01 15.10
CA GLY A 505 5.79 9.56 16.05
C GLY A 505 5.13 9.69 17.42
N VAL A 506 5.59 8.94 18.41
CA VAL A 506 5.00 8.91 19.75
C VAL A 506 6.00 9.47 20.77
N VAL A 507 5.56 10.46 21.54
CA VAL A 507 6.33 11.10 22.62
C VAL A 507 5.53 11.08 23.91
N SER A 508 6.16 11.42 25.04
CA SER A 508 5.40 11.60 26.29
C SER A 508 4.40 12.75 26.18
N ARG A 509 3.24 12.62 26.84
CA ARG A 509 2.25 13.71 26.91
C ARG A 509 2.84 14.98 27.50
N GLN A 510 3.73 14.84 28.48
CA GLN A 510 4.43 15.95 29.11
C GLN A 510 5.26 16.73 28.10
N GLN A 511 6.05 16.04 27.27
CA GLN A 511 6.89 16.68 26.25
C GLN A 511 6.05 17.50 25.25
N LEU A 512 4.90 16.97 24.81
CA LEU A 512 4.00 17.72 23.93
C LEU A 512 3.34 18.91 24.67
N ALA A 513 2.86 18.72 25.90
CA ALA A 513 2.21 19.76 26.68
C ALA A 513 3.14 20.95 27.01
N GLU A 514 4.45 20.68 27.14
CA GLU A 514 5.49 21.69 27.33
C GLU A 514 5.91 22.39 26.02
N GLY A 515 5.32 22.02 24.88
CA GLY A 515 5.67 22.59 23.57
C GLY A 515 7.03 22.11 23.02
N ARG A 516 7.53 20.96 23.49
CA ARG A 516 8.87 20.43 23.16
C ARG A 516 8.87 19.39 22.03
N ALA A 517 7.75 19.24 21.33
CA ALA A 517 7.62 18.34 20.19
C ALA A 517 6.77 18.96 19.09
N GLU A 518 7.32 19.01 17.89
CA GLU A 518 6.65 19.40 16.65
C GLU A 518 6.79 18.30 15.61
N TYR A 519 5.87 18.26 14.65
CA TYR A 519 5.76 17.15 13.71
C TYR A 519 5.24 17.61 12.35
N GLU A 520 5.77 17.00 11.29
CA GLU A 520 5.34 17.22 9.91
C GLU A 520 5.32 15.90 9.14
N ILE A 521 4.42 15.81 8.16
CA ILE A 521 4.44 14.77 7.14
C ILE A 521 4.83 15.41 5.81
N LEU A 522 5.91 14.91 5.22
CA LEU A 522 6.49 15.40 3.98
C LEU A 522 5.87 14.66 2.79
N HIS A 523 4.65 15.07 2.42
CA HIS A 523 3.88 14.49 1.32
C HIS A 523 4.54 14.65 -0.06
N GLY A 524 4.18 13.74 -0.96
CA GLY A 524 4.37 13.86 -2.41
C GLY A 524 4.79 12.56 -3.07
N ASN A 525 5.59 11.75 -2.38
CA ASN A 525 6.07 10.49 -2.90
C ASN A 525 4.93 9.47 -3.07
N GLU A 526 4.18 9.20 -2.00
CA GLU A 526 2.94 8.42 -1.93
C GLU A 526 1.85 8.84 -2.94
N LEU A 527 1.92 10.06 -3.47
CA LEU A 527 0.96 10.61 -4.45
C LEU A 527 1.43 10.50 -5.91
N THR A 528 2.70 10.16 -6.11
CA THR A 528 3.36 10.13 -7.42
C THR A 528 3.33 8.72 -8.01
N GLY A 529 2.84 8.61 -9.25
CA GLY A 529 2.79 7.34 -9.97
C GLY A 529 4.05 7.00 -10.74
N VAL A 530 4.10 5.76 -11.21
CA VAL A 530 5.16 5.24 -12.07
C VAL A 530 4.59 4.87 -13.44
N SER A 531 5.43 4.87 -14.47
CA SER A 531 4.99 4.44 -15.80
C SER A 531 4.58 2.96 -15.79
N PRO A 532 3.34 2.61 -16.17
CA PRO A 532 2.94 1.22 -16.28
C PRO A 532 3.89 0.42 -17.19
N GLY A 533 4.26 -0.78 -16.75
CA GLY A 533 5.25 -1.65 -17.40
C GLY A 533 6.71 -1.40 -17.01
N ALA A 534 7.02 -0.39 -16.19
CA ALA A 534 8.38 -0.13 -15.70
C ALA A 534 8.46 -0.27 -14.17
N MET A 535 9.60 -0.78 -13.68
CA MET A 535 10.01 -0.60 -12.29
C MET A 535 10.33 0.90 -12.13
N GLY A 536 9.56 1.64 -11.34
CA GLY A 536 9.66 3.10 -11.29
C GLY A 536 10.82 3.59 -10.43
N THR A 537 11.23 4.84 -10.63
CA THR A 537 12.31 5.51 -9.85
C THR A 537 11.80 6.08 -8.51
N LYS A 538 10.82 5.43 -7.91
CA LYS A 538 10.14 5.94 -6.71
C LYS A 538 11.05 5.68 -5.50
N PRO A 539 11.44 6.70 -4.70
CA PRO A 539 12.38 6.50 -3.60
C PRO A 539 11.85 5.61 -2.47
N SER A 540 10.53 5.61 -2.26
CA SER A 540 9.82 4.83 -1.24
C SER A 540 8.35 4.71 -1.68
N ASP A 541 7.54 3.85 -1.09
CA ASP A 541 6.08 3.92 -1.27
C ASP A 541 5.39 4.86 -0.26
N HIS A 542 6.09 5.25 0.80
CA HIS A 542 5.63 6.18 1.83
C HIS A 542 6.03 7.65 1.58
N ALA A 543 5.28 8.58 2.15
CA ALA A 543 5.76 9.91 2.53
C ALA A 543 6.82 9.77 3.64
N TYR A 544 7.52 10.86 3.94
CA TYR A 544 8.42 10.89 5.09
C TYR A 544 7.77 11.62 6.25
N VAL A 545 8.20 11.34 7.47
CA VAL A 545 7.73 12.07 8.66
C VAL A 545 8.91 12.59 9.45
N ILE A 546 8.80 13.81 9.97
CA ILE A 546 9.89 14.47 10.69
C ILE A 546 9.36 15.09 11.98
N ALA A 547 10.12 14.91 13.05
CA ALA A 547 9.85 15.53 14.34
C ALA A 547 10.97 16.51 14.70
N ARG A 548 10.63 17.65 15.32
CA ARG A 548 11.59 18.48 16.05
C ARG A 548 11.33 18.31 17.55
N LEU A 549 12.37 17.94 18.28
CA LEU A 549 12.30 17.58 19.70
C LEU A 549 13.27 18.45 20.49
N GLN A 550 12.74 19.26 21.40
CA GLN A 550 13.53 20.01 22.36
C GLN A 550 13.82 19.12 23.57
N LEU A 551 15.09 18.86 23.85
CA LEU A 551 15.49 17.93 24.91
C LEU A 551 15.73 18.67 26.22
N LYS A 552 15.41 18.03 27.35
CA LYS A 552 15.79 18.57 28.66
C LYS A 552 17.32 18.55 28.78
N PRO A 553 17.98 19.66 29.12
CA PRO A 553 19.41 19.64 29.40
C PRO A 553 19.70 18.75 30.61
N ALA A 554 20.95 18.29 30.73
CA ALA A 554 21.36 17.52 31.90
C ALA A 554 21.01 18.29 33.18
N THR A 555 20.22 17.68 34.07
CA THR A 555 19.98 18.28 35.38
C THR A 555 21.31 18.35 36.10
N SER A 556 21.78 19.58 36.38
CA SER A 556 22.92 19.77 37.28
C SER A 556 22.54 19.15 38.62
N SER A 557 23.07 17.96 38.93
CA SER A 557 22.94 17.37 40.25
C SER A 557 23.43 18.39 41.28
N ARG A 558 22.53 18.91 42.11
CA ARG A 558 22.91 19.59 43.35
C ARG A 558 23.17 18.56 44.43
#